data_AF-A0A4Z0HEY5-F1
#
_entry.id   AF-A0A4Z0HEY5-F1
#
_cell.length_a   1.000
_cell.length_b   1.000
_cell.length_c   1.000
_cell.angle_alpha   90.00
_cell.angle_beta   90.00
_cell.angle_gamma   90.00
#
_symmetry.space_group_name_H-M   'P 1'
#
loop_
_entity.id
_entity.type
_entity.pdbx_description
1 polymer ?
#
loop_
_entity_poly.entity_id
_entity_poly.type
_entity_poly.pdbx_seq_one_letter_code
_entity_poly.pdbx_strand_id
1 'polypeptide(L)'
;MAIELKTTDDPLNVEIHDETGHIGNLFFVGRDEEDPADEEEGWTAELWGFPYAGVRSTAYRPSAPEAFAAAGPLYEELLEARRTAERFHRNQPVRPISTPMGGQPR
;
A
#
# COMPACT_ATOMS: atom_id res chain seq x y z
N MET A 1 4.81 -2.50 -15.29
CA MET A 1 3.86 -1.72 -14.50
C MET A 1 4.60 -0.50 -13.99
N ALA A 2 3.96 0.67 -13.95
CA ALA A 2 4.57 1.89 -13.43
C ALA A 2 3.78 2.35 -12.20
N ILE A 3 4.49 2.87 -11.20
CA ILE A 3 3.89 3.47 -10.01
C ILE A 3 3.71 4.98 -10.21
N GLU A 4 2.64 5.54 -9.66
CA GLU A 4 2.29 6.96 -9.72
C GLU A 4 2.00 7.52 -8.32
N LEU A 5 2.16 8.83 -8.16
CA LEU A 5 1.86 9.53 -6.91
C LEU A 5 0.49 10.22 -7.00
N LYS A 6 -0.32 10.10 -5.95
CA LYS A 6 -1.54 10.89 -5.77
C LYS A 6 -1.44 11.68 -4.47
N THR A 7 -1.58 12.99 -4.59
CA THR A 7 -1.57 13.91 -3.44
C THR A 7 -2.82 13.70 -2.59
N THR A 8 -2.64 13.73 -1.28
CA THR A 8 -3.75 13.73 -0.31
C THR A 8 -4.00 15.15 0.23
N ASP A 9 -5.01 15.31 1.08
CA ASP A 9 -5.25 16.56 1.81
C ASP A 9 -4.13 16.88 2.83
N ASP A 10 -3.32 15.87 3.19
CA ASP A 10 -2.15 16.03 4.05
C ASP A 10 -0.87 16.23 3.20
N PRO A 11 -0.18 17.38 3.29
CA PRO A 11 1.05 17.62 2.54
C PRO A 11 2.21 16.70 2.93
N LEU A 12 2.13 16.01 4.08
CA LEU A 12 3.13 15.07 4.57
C LEU A 12 2.80 13.62 4.23
N ASN A 13 1.72 13.36 3.49
CA ASN A 13 1.32 12.03 3.06
C ASN A 13 0.90 12.02 1.59
N VAL A 14 1.53 11.16 0.79
CA VAL A 14 1.25 11.01 -0.63
C VAL A 14 0.98 9.53 -0.90
N GLU A 15 -0.15 9.24 -1.54
CA GLU A 15 -0.48 7.87 -1.90
C GLU A 15 0.35 7.41 -3.10
N ILE A 16 0.78 6.15 -3.09
CA ILE A 16 1.43 5.47 -4.19
C ILE A 16 0.41 4.53 -4.83
N HIS A 17 0.21 4.65 -6.13
CA HIS A 17 -0.73 3.85 -6.90
C HIS A 17 -0.01 3.09 -8.02
N ASP A 18 -0.57 1.96 -8.43
CA ASP A 18 -0.26 1.31 -9.71
C ASP A 18 -1.57 1.08 -10.51
N GLU A 19 -1.49 0.34 -11.61
CA GLU A 19 -2.64 0.01 -12.45
C GLU A 19 -3.77 -0.76 -11.73
N THR A 20 -3.48 -1.35 -10.56
CA THR A 20 -4.40 -2.14 -9.73
C THR A 20 -5.05 -1.30 -8.63
N GLY A 21 -4.55 -0.08 -8.40
CA GLY A 21 -5.07 0.88 -7.43
C GLY A 21 -4.02 1.33 -6.41
N HIS A 22 -4.48 1.70 -5.22
CA HIS A 22 -3.62 2.13 -4.11
C HIS A 22 -2.75 0.97 -3.62
N ILE A 23 -1.45 1.23 -3.52
CA ILE A 23 -0.45 0.20 -3.19
C ILE A 23 0.41 0.55 -1.98
N GLY A 24 0.28 1.75 -1.45
CA GLY A 24 1.12 2.21 -0.35
C GLY A 24 1.11 3.72 -0.19
N ASN A 25 1.92 4.21 0.73
CA ASN A 25 2.01 5.63 1.06
C ASN A 25 3.47 6.07 1.14
N LEU A 26 3.68 7.35 0.89
CA LEU A 26 4.93 8.07 1.06
C LEU A 26 4.67 9.14 2.12
N PHE A 27 5.36 9.07 3.26
CA PHE A 27 5.11 9.98 4.36
C PHE A 27 6.38 10.41 5.08
N PHE A 28 6.32 11.56 5.73
CA PHE A 28 7.40 12.08 6.57
C PHE A 28 7.25 11.56 8.00
N VAL A 29 8.33 11.03 8.55
CA VAL A 29 8.46 10.67 9.97
C VAL A 29 9.34 11.71 10.62
N GLY A 30 8.76 12.44 11.56
CA GLY A 30 9.49 13.34 12.45
C GLY A 30 10.00 12.59 13.67
N ARG A 31 11.03 13.14 14.32
CA ARG A 31 11.55 12.59 15.56
C ARG A 31 10.49 12.61 16.65
N ASP A 32 10.47 11.57 17.47
CA ASP A 32 9.76 11.62 18.74
C ASP A 32 10.49 12.57 19.70
N GLU A 33 9.85 13.68 20.05
CA GLU A 33 10.41 14.65 21.01
C GLU A 33 10.54 14.05 22.43
N GLU A 34 9.84 12.95 22.72
CA GLU A 34 9.88 12.25 24.00
C GLU A 34 10.98 11.17 24.07
N ASP A 35 11.57 10.76 22.94
CA ASP A 35 12.68 9.81 22.87
C ASP A 35 13.97 10.46 22.33
N PRO A 36 14.92 10.84 23.21
CA PRO A 36 16.18 11.44 22.78
C PRO A 36 17.11 10.48 22.02
N ALA A 37 16.81 9.18 21.96
CA ALA A 37 17.51 8.21 21.13
C ALA A 37 16.89 8.04 19.74
N ASP A 38 15.75 8.70 19.46
CA ASP A 38 15.11 8.65 18.15
C ASP A 38 15.86 9.56 17.16
N GLU A 39 16.70 8.90 16.36
CA GLU A 39 17.43 9.52 15.25
C GLU A 39 16.71 9.31 13.89
N GLU A 40 15.55 8.64 13.88
CA GLU A 40 14.83 8.25 12.66
C GLU A 40 13.95 9.39 12.13
N GLU A 41 14.58 10.34 11.44
CA GLU A 41 13.89 11.46 10.78
C GLU A 41 13.99 11.36 9.26
N GLY A 42 12.85 11.46 8.58
CA GLY A 42 12.83 11.64 7.13
C GLY A 42 11.61 11.05 6.43
N TRP A 43 11.64 11.14 5.10
CA TRP A 43 10.63 10.56 4.23
C TRP A 43 10.86 9.06 4.07
N THR A 44 9.77 8.29 4.15
CA THR A 44 9.78 6.86 3.86
C THR A 44 8.60 6.48 2.97
N ALA A 45 8.81 5.48 2.12
CA ALA A 45 7.76 4.85 1.34
C ALA A 45 7.42 3.49 1.97
N GLU A 46 6.14 3.30 2.26
CA GLU A 46 5.56 2.04 2.69
C GLU A 46 4.74 1.46 1.53
N LEU A 47 5.05 0.23 1.12
CA LEU A 47 4.34 -0.49 0.07
C LEU A 47 3.73 -1.78 0.59
N TRP A 48 2.57 -2.13 0.06
CA TRP A 48 1.83 -3.34 0.40
C TRP A 48 1.91 -4.36 -0.73
N GLY A 49 2.45 -5.54 -0.42
CA GLY A 49 2.47 -6.69 -1.34
C GLY A 49 1.10 -7.34 -1.54
N PHE A 50 0.16 -7.12 -0.63
CA PHE A 50 -1.22 -7.57 -0.72
C PHE A 50 -2.10 -6.63 0.11
N PRO A 51 -3.39 -6.41 -0.25
CA PRO A 51 -4.30 -5.69 0.62
C PRO A 51 -4.28 -6.30 2.03
N TYR A 52 -3.86 -5.52 3.02
CA TYR A 52 -3.81 -5.90 4.43
C TYR A 52 -2.73 -6.95 4.83
N ALA A 53 -1.75 -7.26 3.96
CA ALA A 53 -0.62 -8.14 4.33
C ALA A 53 0.67 -7.82 3.56
N GLY A 54 1.82 -8.08 4.20
CA GLY A 54 3.12 -7.95 3.55
C GLY A 54 3.56 -6.50 3.32
N VAL A 55 3.43 -5.68 4.37
CA VAL A 55 3.94 -4.31 4.39
C VAL A 55 5.47 -4.32 4.37
N ARG A 56 6.06 -3.48 3.53
CA ARG A 56 7.50 -3.20 3.52
C ARG A 56 7.71 -1.70 3.44
N SER A 57 8.73 -1.23 4.14
CA SER A 57 9.09 0.19 4.17
C SER A 57 10.53 0.37 3.71
N THR A 58 10.79 1.49 3.03
CA THR A 58 12.14 1.91 2.70
C THR A 58 12.86 2.48 3.93
N ALA A 59 14.19 2.57 3.88
CA ALA A 59 14.93 3.39 4.84
C ALA A 59 14.54 4.88 4.69
N TYR A 60 14.63 5.64 5.79
CA TYR A 60 14.37 7.08 5.77
C TYR A 60 15.31 7.82 4.82
N ARG A 61 14.74 8.79 4.10
CA ARG A 61 15.44 9.63 3.14
C ARG A 61 15.20 11.12 3.46
N PRO A 62 16.14 11.99 3.12
CA PRO A 62 15.99 13.44 3.33
C PRO A 62 14.82 14.07 2.56
N SER A 63 14.33 13.43 1.48
CA SER A 63 13.32 14.03 0.60
C SER A 63 12.30 13.03 0.05
N ALA A 64 11.08 13.51 -0.19
CA ALA A 64 10.00 12.71 -0.79
C ALA A 64 10.38 12.10 -2.16
N PRO A 65 11.05 12.82 -3.09
CA PRO A 65 11.48 12.25 -4.36
C PRO A 65 12.50 11.10 -4.20
N GLU A 66 13.42 11.20 -3.23
CA GLU A 66 14.40 10.14 -2.96
C GLU A 66 13.73 8.90 -2.36
N ALA A 67 12.79 9.07 -1.44
CA ALA A 67 12.01 7.98 -0.88
C ALA A 67 11.12 7.32 -1.97
N PHE A 68 10.53 8.10 -2.86
CA PHE A 68 9.79 7.55 -4.02
C PHE A 68 10.70 6.78 -4.99
N ALA A 69 11.90 7.28 -5.29
CA ALA A 69 12.87 6.57 -6.11
C ALA A 69 13.28 5.23 -5.46
N ALA A 70 13.40 5.20 -4.14
CA ALA A 70 13.67 3.97 -3.37
C ALA A 70 12.48 3.01 -3.32
N ALA A 71 11.25 3.49 -3.54
CA ALA A 71 10.05 2.66 -3.62
C ALA A 71 10.03 1.80 -4.89
N GLY A 72 10.67 2.23 -5.98
CA GLY A 72 10.70 1.51 -7.26
C GLY A 72 11.26 0.08 -7.15
N PRO A 73 12.49 -0.11 -6.63
CA PRO A 73 13.03 -1.46 -6.38
C PRO A 73 12.15 -2.30 -5.46
N LEU A 74 11.60 -1.68 -4.41
CA LEU A 74 10.72 -2.36 -3.46
C LEU A 74 9.41 -2.82 -4.13
N TYR A 75 8.87 -2.02 -5.05
CA TYR A 75 7.69 -2.38 -5.83
C TYR A 75 7.94 -3.60 -6.71
N GLU A 76 9.09 -3.68 -7.40
CA GLU A 76 9.45 -4.83 -8.24
C GLU A 76 9.56 -6.12 -7.41
N GLU A 77 10.11 -6.06 -6.19
CA GLU A 77 10.14 -7.20 -5.27
C GLU A 77 8.75 -7.67 -4.85
N LEU A 78 7.83 -6.73 -4.61
CA LEU A 78 6.46 -7.02 -4.18
C LEU A 78 5.52 -7.39 -5.35
N LEU A 79 5.91 -7.09 -6.58
CA LEU A 79 5.11 -7.29 -7.78
C LEU A 79 4.73 -8.77 -7.99
N GLU A 80 5.66 -9.68 -7.72
CA GLU A 80 5.41 -11.13 -7.84
C GLU A 80 4.38 -11.63 -6.82
N ALA A 81 4.46 -11.13 -5.58
CA ALA A 81 3.50 -11.43 -4.53
C ALA A 81 2.10 -10.91 -4.90
N ARG A 82 2.01 -9.67 -5.42
CA ARG A 82 0.74 -9.08 -5.90
C ARG A 82 0.12 -9.88 -7.03
N ARG A 83 0.90 -10.23 -8.07
CA ARG A 83 0.41 -11.02 -9.22
C ARG A 83 -0.15 -12.38 -8.81
N THR A 84 0.49 -13.03 -7.84
CA THR A 84 0.02 -14.32 -7.32
C THR A 84 -1.33 -14.18 -6.61
N ALA A 85 -1.48 -13.12 -5.82
CA ALA A 85 -2.69 -12.88 -5.08
C ALA A 85 -3.88 -12.45 -5.96
N GLU A 86 -3.65 -11.63 -6.99
CA GLU A 86 -4.70 -11.28 -7.96
C GLU A 86 -5.25 -12.50 -8.69
N ARG A 87 -4.39 -13.47 -9.05
CA ARG A 87 -4.82 -14.75 -9.62
C ARG A 87 -5.72 -15.52 -8.68
N PHE A 88 -5.43 -15.51 -7.37
CA PHE A 88 -6.26 -16.17 -6.37
C PHE A 88 -7.65 -15.53 -6.28
N HIS A 89 -7.75 -14.20 -6.26
CA HIS A 89 -9.04 -13.51 -6.22
C HIS A 89 -9.88 -13.71 -7.49
N ARG A 90 -9.26 -13.65 -8.67
CA ARG A 90 -9.96 -13.87 -9.95
C ARG A 90 -10.48 -15.30 -10.08
N ASN A 91 -9.78 -16.26 -9.49
CA ASN A 91 -10.13 -17.68 -9.55
C ASN A 91 -11.07 -18.14 -8.42
N GLN A 92 -11.50 -17.24 -7.52
CA GLN A 92 -12.54 -17.62 -6.58
C GLN A 92 -13.87 -17.77 -7.34
N PRO A 93 -14.52 -18.94 -7.25
CA PRO A 93 -15.86 -19.06 -7.80
C PRO A 93 -16.73 -18.06 -7.06
N VAL A 94 -17.31 -17.11 -7.79
CA VAL A 94 -18.40 -16.25 -7.30
C VAL A 94 -19.53 -17.22 -6.95
N ARG A 95 -19.57 -17.65 -5.69
CA ARG A 95 -20.69 -18.45 -5.21
C ARG A 95 -21.89 -17.52 -5.28
N PRO A 96 -22.90 -17.80 -6.10
CA PRO A 96 -24.13 -17.04 -6.02
C PRO A 96 -24.62 -17.17 -4.57
N ILE A 97 -24.72 -16.05 -3.88
CA ILE A 97 -25.42 -15.98 -2.61
C ILE A 97 -26.84 -16.43 -2.94
N SER A 98 -27.17 -17.68 -2.63
CA SER A 98 -28.53 -18.18 -2.72
C SER A 98 -29.34 -17.37 -1.73
N THR A 99 -29.92 -16.27 -2.19
CA THR A 99 -30.99 -15.60 -1.46
C THR A 99 -32.14 -16.61 -1.46
N PRO A 100 -32.57 -17.13 -0.31
CA PRO A 100 -33.69 -18.05 -0.28
C PRO A 100 -34.94 -17.29 -0.72
N MET A 101 -35.33 -17.47 -1.98
CA MET A 101 -36.63 -17.07 -2.53
C MET A 101 -37.72 -17.98 -1.92
N GLY A 102 -38.00 -17.81 -0.64
CA GLY A 102 -38.80 -18.76 0.12
C GLY A 102 -39.40 -18.22 1.40
N GLY A 103 -39.92 -16.99 1.37
CA GLY A 103 -40.79 -16.47 2.42
C GLY A 103 -42.20 -16.32 1.86
N GLN A 104 -43.01 -17.37 1.94
CA GLN A 104 -44.47 -17.26 1.75
C GLN A 104 -44.99 -16.18 2.73
N PRO A 105 -45.72 -15.15 2.27
CA PRO A 105 -46.31 -14.19 3.20
C PRO A 105 -47.37 -14.91 4.05
N ARG A 106 -47.32 -14.69 5.37
CA ARG A 106 -48.40 -15.06 6.28
C ARG A 106 -49.58 -14.12 6.10
#